data_AF-A0A8T0UFK2-F1
#
_entry.id   AF-A0A8T0UFK2-F1
#
_cell.length_a   1.000
_cell.length_b   1.000
_cell.length_c   1.000
_cell.angle_alpha   90.00
_cell.angle_beta   90.00
_cell.angle_gamma   90.00
#
_symmetry.space_group_name_H-M   'P 1'
#
loop_
_entity.id
_entity.type
_entity.pdbx_description
1 polymer ?
#
loop_
_entity_poly.entity_id
_entity_poly.type
_entity_poly.pdbx_seq_one_letter_code
_entity_poly.pdbx_strand_id
1 'polypeptide(L)'
;MGKRCLAMVLYDDSAAAAQQRDAKRPAAADAGAVVEPIDAVPLNAVAPRRLRRPLPAPVHRDAPPCLRAHILPALGLQDAAEVRFIHEKRVTSTDLEPHQNRFRIPTDGALRRLRPLLTVEELDAANLLYDPATAAAQQQEPEPEPEPEAEPGKKRRKKQGMVHGGLPVRLVDLAAGASGQLLLSRWTNSHGTIVKGSGYMDYIRRCSFKENDVVEIWAFKQLEFRLLGKTIFPGSALHVLVVKRDAKQHGCRYCTPAPAHWINDHDATDTCKDKIQIDS
;
A
#
# COMPACT_ATOMS: atom_id res chain seq x y z
N MET A 1 -10.59 54.01 -1.96
CA MET A 1 -12.07 54.01 -1.78
C MET A 1 -12.66 53.53 -3.09
N GLY A 2 -13.56 52.56 -3.22
CA GLY A 2 -14.34 51.74 -2.31
C GLY A 2 -15.12 50.75 -3.18
N LYS A 3 -15.39 49.57 -2.63
CA LYS A 3 -16.05 48.41 -3.22
C LYS A 3 -17.48 48.72 -3.69
N ARG A 4 -17.93 48.03 -4.75
CA ARG A 4 -19.32 47.57 -5.00
C ARG A 4 -19.25 46.39 -5.97
N CYS A 5 -20.08 45.37 -6.00
CA CYS A 5 -21.12 44.76 -5.17
C CYS A 5 -21.46 43.49 -5.97
N LEU A 6 -21.55 42.30 -5.38
CA LEU A 6 -22.29 41.21 -6.02
C LEU A 6 -23.04 40.43 -4.94
N ALA A 7 -24.33 40.31 -5.20
CA ALA A 7 -25.37 39.92 -4.26
C ALA A 7 -25.38 38.42 -3.97
N MET A 8 -25.73 38.10 -2.73
CA MET A 8 -26.17 36.79 -2.26
C MET A 8 -27.55 36.46 -2.82
N VAL A 9 -27.74 35.22 -3.28
CA VAL A 9 -29.06 34.60 -3.39
C VAL A 9 -29.17 33.63 -2.21
N LEU A 10 -30.05 33.96 -1.27
CA LEU A 10 -30.53 33.09 -0.20
C LEU A 10 -31.78 32.36 -0.71
N TYR A 11 -31.81 31.04 -0.57
CA TYR A 11 -33.06 30.29 -0.53
C TYR A 11 -33.30 29.89 0.92
N ASP A 12 -34.48 30.29 1.39
CA ASP A 12 -35.05 29.98 2.70
C ASP A 12 -36.00 28.80 2.54
N ASP A 13 -36.07 27.94 3.55
CA ASP A 13 -37.26 27.14 3.89
C ASP A 13 -36.98 26.36 5.18
N SER A 14 -37.38 26.93 6.31
CA SER A 14 -37.52 26.21 7.59
C SER A 14 -38.62 26.85 8.44
N ALA A 15 -39.81 26.28 8.35
CA ALA A 15 -40.93 26.39 9.29
C ALA A 15 -41.39 24.95 9.59
N ALA A 16 -41.84 24.51 10.75
CA ALA A 16 -42.29 25.07 12.03
C ALA A 16 -42.20 23.89 13.06
N ALA A 17 -41.76 24.07 14.30
CA ALA A 17 -42.50 24.46 15.51
C ALA A 17 -43.04 23.31 16.41
N ALA A 18 -43.22 23.68 17.69
CA ALA A 18 -43.87 23.02 18.84
C ALA A 18 -42.95 22.16 19.75
N GLN A 19 -42.53 22.53 20.98
CA GLN A 19 -43.11 23.13 22.21
C GLN A 19 -43.72 22.14 23.25
N GLN A 20 -43.54 22.54 24.53
CA GLN A 20 -44.10 22.11 25.82
C GLN A 20 -43.30 21.03 26.57
N ARG A 21 -42.67 21.25 27.73
CA ARG A 21 -42.94 21.89 29.06
C ARG A 21 -43.85 21.10 30.03
N ASP A 22 -43.26 20.93 31.22
CA ASP A 22 -43.81 20.96 32.59
C ASP A 22 -44.11 19.66 33.39
N ALA A 23 -43.93 19.85 34.70
CA ALA A 23 -43.46 18.92 35.73
C ALA A 23 -44.55 18.25 36.58
N LYS A 24 -44.20 17.16 37.32
CA LYS A 24 -44.76 16.86 38.67
C LYS A 24 -44.00 15.75 39.44
N ARG A 25 -43.84 15.94 40.76
CA ARG A 25 -43.41 15.00 41.84
C ARG A 25 -44.27 15.35 43.10
N PRO A 26 -44.35 14.61 44.25
CA PRO A 26 -44.15 13.18 44.65
C PRO A 26 -45.39 12.54 45.36
N ALA A 27 -45.33 11.24 45.75
CA ALA A 27 -45.36 10.75 47.16
C ALA A 27 -45.96 9.32 47.38
N ALA A 28 -45.32 8.58 48.32
CA ALA A 28 -45.74 7.37 49.10
C ALA A 28 -45.95 6.03 48.33
N ALA A 29 -45.64 4.83 48.81
CA ALA A 29 -45.46 4.25 50.15
C ALA A 29 -44.62 2.95 50.07
N ASP A 30 -44.41 2.36 51.24
CA ASP A 30 -43.43 1.36 51.70
C ASP A 30 -43.66 -0.12 51.30
N ALA A 31 -42.59 -0.92 51.53
CA ALA A 31 -42.48 -2.35 51.80
C ALA A 31 -42.45 -3.38 50.64
N GLY A 32 -41.40 -4.23 50.64
CA GLY A 32 -41.50 -5.62 50.18
C GLY A 32 -40.41 -6.15 49.24
N ALA A 33 -39.32 -6.65 49.82
CA ALA A 33 -38.47 -7.76 49.39
C ALA A 33 -38.58 -8.37 47.96
N VAL A 34 -37.43 -8.31 47.27
CA VAL A 34 -36.74 -9.39 46.52
C VAL A 34 -37.37 -9.93 45.22
N VAL A 35 -36.58 -9.75 44.15
CA VAL A 35 -36.37 -10.53 42.90
C VAL A 35 -36.42 -9.56 41.72
N GLU A 36 -35.25 -9.11 41.24
CA GLU A 36 -35.17 -8.42 39.96
C GLU A 36 -35.51 -9.40 38.82
N PRO A 37 -36.55 -9.13 38.02
CA PRO A 37 -36.76 -9.87 36.79
C PRO A 37 -35.70 -9.39 35.79
N ILE A 38 -34.94 -10.32 35.22
CA ILE A 38 -34.10 -10.05 34.05
C ILE A 38 -35.05 -9.64 32.92
N ASP A 39 -35.09 -8.36 32.62
CA ASP A 39 -35.84 -7.80 31.51
C ASP A 39 -35.12 -8.23 30.22
N ALA A 40 -35.50 -9.40 29.70
CA ALA A 40 -34.98 -9.93 28.45
C ALA A 40 -35.55 -9.10 27.29
N VAL A 41 -34.89 -7.97 26.99
CA VAL A 41 -35.16 -7.18 25.79
C VAL A 41 -34.86 -8.06 24.57
N PRO A 42 -35.84 -8.32 23.69
CA PRO A 42 -35.60 -9.13 22.49
C PRO A 42 -34.57 -8.44 21.58
N LEU A 43 -33.60 -9.23 21.11
CA LEU A 43 -32.50 -8.89 20.18
C LEU A 43 -32.98 -8.46 18.78
N ASN A 44 -33.97 -7.58 18.66
CA ASN A 44 -34.50 -7.16 17.37
C ASN A 44 -34.55 -5.63 17.24
N ALA A 45 -33.38 -5.00 17.28
CA ALA A 45 -33.18 -3.65 16.73
C ALA A 45 -31.69 -3.32 16.49
N VAL A 46 -30.88 -4.29 16.03
CA VAL A 46 -29.55 -3.94 15.48
C VAL A 46 -29.77 -3.63 14.01
N ALA A 47 -29.82 -2.34 13.66
CA ALA A 47 -29.74 -1.89 12.28
C ALA A 47 -28.61 -2.63 11.56
N PRO A 48 -28.81 -3.10 10.30
CA PRO A 48 -27.82 -3.92 9.63
C PRO A 48 -26.48 -3.18 9.61
N ARG A 49 -25.50 -3.73 10.34
CA ARG A 49 -24.10 -3.35 10.19
C ARG A 49 -23.84 -3.37 8.69
N ARG A 50 -23.58 -2.21 8.09
CA ARG A 50 -23.29 -2.09 6.66
C ARG A 50 -22.34 -3.22 6.30
N LEU A 51 -22.84 -4.19 5.52
CA LEU A 51 -22.08 -5.34 5.11
C LEU A 51 -20.76 -4.81 4.56
N ARG A 52 -19.66 -5.14 5.24
CA ARG A 52 -18.32 -4.85 4.73
C ARG A 52 -18.31 -5.41 3.32
N ARG A 53 -18.11 -4.55 2.33
CA ARG A 53 -18.00 -4.95 0.93
C ARG A 53 -17.06 -6.16 0.87
N PRO A 54 -17.48 -7.29 0.27
CA PRO A 54 -16.62 -8.47 0.18
C PRO A 54 -15.25 -8.05 -0.34
N LEU A 55 -14.18 -8.46 0.34
CA LEU A 55 -12.83 -8.19 -0.15
C LEU A 55 -12.76 -8.73 -1.58
N PRO A 56 -12.24 -7.96 -2.55
CA PRO A 56 -11.93 -8.48 -3.87
C PRO A 56 -11.07 -9.74 -3.71
N ALA A 57 -11.35 -10.77 -4.49
CA ALA A 57 -10.56 -12.00 -4.50
C ALA A 57 -9.06 -11.66 -4.64
N PRO A 58 -8.16 -12.43 -4.00
CA PRO A 58 -6.72 -12.23 -4.14
C PRO A 58 -6.37 -12.19 -5.62
N VAL A 59 -5.76 -11.08 -6.07
CA VAL A 59 -5.19 -11.02 -7.41
C VAL A 59 -3.93 -11.89 -7.38
N HIS A 60 -4.06 -13.15 -7.78
CA HIS A 60 -2.93 -14.04 -7.97
C HIS A 60 -2.30 -13.69 -9.33
N ARG A 61 -1.10 -13.11 -9.29
CA ARG A 61 -0.25 -12.97 -10.48
C ARG A 61 0.97 -13.84 -10.29
N ASP A 62 1.42 -14.45 -11.38
CA ASP A 62 2.68 -15.17 -11.40
C ASP A 62 3.83 -14.18 -11.47
N ALA A 63 4.84 -14.41 -10.65
CA ALA A 63 6.03 -13.57 -10.62
C ALA A 63 6.76 -13.62 -11.97
N PRO A 64 7.45 -12.54 -12.37
CA PRO A 64 8.27 -12.56 -13.58
C PRO A 64 9.24 -13.76 -13.55
N PRO A 65 9.31 -14.60 -14.59
CA PRO A 65 10.09 -15.85 -14.55
C PRO A 65 11.57 -15.64 -14.19
N CYS A 66 12.14 -14.53 -14.67
CA CYS A 66 13.51 -14.12 -14.39
C CYS A 66 13.77 -13.70 -12.94
N LEU A 67 12.72 -13.38 -12.15
CA LEU A 67 12.87 -13.02 -10.74
C LEU A 67 13.51 -14.17 -9.95
N ARG A 68 12.92 -15.37 -10.04
CA ARG A 68 13.44 -16.53 -9.31
C ARG A 68 14.73 -17.06 -9.92
N ALA A 69 14.82 -17.13 -11.24
CA ALA A 69 15.98 -17.72 -11.92
C ALA A 69 17.26 -16.88 -11.79
N HIS A 70 17.15 -15.55 -11.72
CA HIS A 70 18.32 -14.67 -11.85
C HIS A 70 18.38 -13.58 -10.80
N ILE A 71 17.26 -12.96 -10.44
CA ILE A 71 17.27 -11.81 -9.52
C ILE A 71 17.49 -12.26 -8.07
N LEU A 72 16.79 -13.30 -7.59
CA LEU A 72 16.99 -13.81 -6.23
C LEU A 72 18.45 -14.27 -6.01
N PRO A 73 19.05 -15.10 -6.88
CA PRO A 73 20.45 -15.51 -6.73
C PRO A 73 21.42 -14.33 -6.79
N ALA A 74 21.20 -13.36 -7.69
CA ALA A 74 22.06 -12.16 -7.79
C ALA A 74 22.00 -11.26 -6.54
N LEU A 75 20.96 -11.39 -5.72
CA LEU A 75 20.81 -10.71 -4.44
C LEU A 75 21.26 -11.59 -3.25
N GLY A 76 21.74 -12.82 -3.50
CA GLY A 76 22.12 -13.78 -2.48
C GLY A 76 20.92 -14.36 -1.70
N LEU A 77 19.73 -14.34 -2.29
CA LEU A 77 18.50 -14.84 -1.69
C LEU A 77 18.21 -16.27 -2.16
N GLN A 78 17.58 -17.05 -1.28
CA GLN A 78 17.09 -18.39 -1.59
C GLN A 78 15.96 -18.37 -2.61
N ASP A 79 15.86 -19.43 -3.40
CA ASP A 79 14.81 -19.62 -4.40
C ASP A 79 13.40 -19.67 -3.78
N ALA A 80 13.29 -20.18 -2.54
CA ALA A 80 12.09 -20.29 -1.74
C ALA A 80 11.67 -18.98 -1.05
N ALA A 81 12.41 -17.89 -1.25
CA ALA A 81 12.04 -16.59 -0.70
C ALA A 81 10.60 -16.22 -1.09
N GLU A 82 9.90 -15.59 -0.13
CA GLU A 82 8.51 -15.24 -0.31
C GLU A 82 8.42 -14.07 -1.29
N VAL A 83 7.68 -14.26 -2.38
CA VAL A 83 7.45 -13.25 -3.43
C VAL A 83 5.96 -12.94 -3.49
N ARG A 84 5.61 -11.66 -3.39
CA ARG A 84 4.21 -11.21 -3.46
C ARG A 84 4.04 -10.10 -4.49
N PHE A 85 3.01 -10.23 -5.32
CA PHE A 85 2.49 -9.11 -6.09
C PHE A 85 1.91 -8.07 -5.13
N ILE A 86 2.31 -6.82 -5.26
CA ILE A 86 1.86 -5.73 -4.40
C ILE A 86 0.82 -4.87 -5.10
N HIS A 87 1.09 -4.37 -6.30
CA HIS A 87 0.12 -3.55 -7.02
C HIS A 87 0.58 -3.28 -8.46
N GLU A 88 -0.36 -2.89 -9.32
CA GLU A 88 -0.08 -2.28 -10.61
C GLU A 88 -0.41 -0.79 -10.56
N LYS A 89 0.49 0.09 -10.96
CA LYS A 89 0.21 1.53 -11.02
C LYS A 89 0.77 2.18 -12.27
N ARG A 90 0.26 3.37 -12.58
CA ARG A 90 0.92 4.28 -13.51
C ARG A 90 2.00 5.06 -12.76
N VAL A 91 3.17 5.18 -13.37
CA VAL A 91 4.23 6.09 -12.93
C VAL A 91 3.71 7.52 -13.11
N THR A 92 3.75 8.33 -12.04
CA THR A 92 3.32 9.72 -12.08
C THR A 92 4.53 10.66 -12.13
N SER A 93 4.33 11.92 -12.56
CA SER A 93 5.35 12.97 -12.44
C SER A 93 5.99 13.05 -11.05
N THR A 94 5.22 12.85 -9.97
CA THR A 94 5.75 12.86 -8.60
C THR A 94 6.76 11.74 -8.30
N ASP A 95 6.65 10.59 -8.98
CA ASP A 95 7.63 9.50 -8.86
C ASP A 95 8.94 9.84 -9.59
N LEU A 96 8.90 10.72 -10.60
CA LEU A 96 10.04 11.12 -11.44
C LEU A 96 10.67 12.45 -11.01
N GLU A 97 10.02 13.17 -10.10
CA GLU A 97 10.41 14.51 -9.67
C GLU A 97 11.67 14.49 -8.77
N PRO A 98 12.81 15.07 -9.21
CA PRO A 98 14.06 15.05 -8.45
C PRO A 98 13.95 15.67 -7.06
N HIS A 99 13.13 16.72 -6.93
CA HIS A 99 12.93 17.37 -5.62
C HIS A 99 12.18 16.48 -4.63
N GLN A 100 11.27 15.64 -5.12
CA GLN A 100 10.52 14.72 -4.26
C GLN A 100 11.37 13.49 -3.90
N ASN A 101 12.17 12.99 -4.86
CA ASN A 101 13.11 11.88 -4.72
C ASN A 101 12.45 10.66 -4.03
N ARG A 102 11.26 10.27 -4.52
CA ARG A 102 10.42 9.29 -3.85
C ARG A 102 9.61 8.45 -4.82
N PHE A 103 9.32 7.22 -4.41
CA PHE A 103 8.37 6.33 -5.08
C PHE A 103 7.20 6.02 -4.17
N ARG A 104 5.97 6.22 -4.66
CA ARG A 104 4.76 5.91 -3.88
C ARG A 104 4.28 4.48 -4.11
N ILE A 105 4.19 3.69 -3.05
CA ILE A 105 3.48 2.40 -3.07
C ILE A 105 1.97 2.68 -2.91
N PRO A 106 1.11 2.15 -3.79
CA PRO A 106 -0.33 2.31 -3.63
C PRO A 106 -0.82 1.78 -2.28
N THR A 107 -1.62 2.58 -1.57
CA THR A 107 -2.10 2.29 -0.21
C THR A 107 -2.73 0.90 -0.09
N ASP A 108 -3.49 0.52 -1.12
CA ASP A 108 -4.13 -0.79 -1.23
C ASP A 108 -3.13 -1.96 -1.16
N GLY A 109 -2.09 -1.88 -1.98
CA GLY A 109 -1.03 -2.88 -2.02
C GLY A 109 -0.20 -2.87 -0.75
N ALA A 110 0.08 -1.68 -0.22
CA ALA A 110 0.81 -1.53 1.03
C ALA A 110 0.09 -2.21 2.20
N LEU A 111 -1.21 -1.95 2.38
CA LEU A 111 -1.98 -2.49 3.52
C LEU A 111 -2.30 -3.97 3.38
N ARG A 112 -2.67 -4.43 2.18
CA ARG A 112 -3.22 -5.78 2.02
C ARG A 112 -2.18 -6.83 1.63
N ARG A 113 -1.09 -6.42 0.99
CA ARG A 113 -0.13 -7.37 0.38
C ARG A 113 1.30 -7.18 0.84
N LEU A 114 1.72 -5.94 1.12
CA LEU A 114 3.05 -5.68 1.66
C LEU A 114 3.09 -5.90 3.17
N ARG A 115 2.14 -5.34 3.91
CA ARG A 115 2.06 -5.44 5.38
C ARG A 115 2.18 -6.89 5.90
N PRO A 116 1.52 -7.92 5.31
CA PRO A 116 1.64 -9.30 5.79
C PRO A 116 3.01 -9.94 5.56
N LEU A 117 3.88 -9.34 4.73
CA LEU A 117 5.23 -9.83 4.45
C LEU A 117 6.25 -9.38 5.51
N LEU A 118 5.89 -8.41 6.36
CA LEU A 118 6.80 -7.72 7.28
C LEU A 118 6.67 -8.27 8.69
N THR A 119 7.78 -8.32 9.42
CA THR A 119 7.76 -8.61 10.87
C THR A 119 7.17 -7.43 11.64
N VAL A 120 6.87 -7.63 12.93
CA VAL A 120 6.31 -6.57 13.79
C VAL A 120 7.27 -5.37 13.88
N GLU A 121 8.57 -5.63 14.01
CA GLU A 121 9.61 -4.60 14.08
C GLU A 121 9.73 -3.83 12.77
N GLU A 122 9.58 -4.52 11.63
CA GLU A 122 9.60 -3.89 10.32
C GLU A 122 8.35 -3.07 10.04
N LEU A 123 7.19 -3.54 10.52
CA LEU A 123 5.95 -2.80 10.47
C LEU A 123 6.06 -1.51 11.29
N ASP A 124 6.69 -1.56 12.46
CA ASP A 124 6.93 -0.39 13.30
C ASP A 124 7.85 0.60 12.59
N ALA A 125 9.00 0.11 12.11
CA ALA A 125 9.97 0.91 11.36
C ALA A 125 9.37 1.55 10.10
N ALA A 126 8.44 0.88 9.42
CA ALA A 126 7.74 1.39 8.25
C ALA A 126 6.51 2.26 8.57
N ASN A 127 6.15 2.44 9.84
CA ASN A 127 4.91 3.09 10.28
C ASN A 127 3.65 2.44 9.69
N LEU A 128 3.63 1.10 9.66
CA LEU A 128 2.58 0.25 9.08
C LEU A 128 1.87 -0.67 10.09
N LEU A 129 2.24 -0.63 11.38
CA LEU A 129 1.59 -1.43 12.43
C LEU A 129 0.07 -1.22 12.50
N TYR A 130 -0.37 0.03 12.43
CA TYR A 130 -1.78 0.37 12.55
C TYR A 130 -2.39 0.75 11.20
N ASP A 131 -3.60 0.26 10.95
CA ASP A 131 -4.39 0.74 9.82
C ASP A 131 -5.05 2.08 10.25
N PRO A 132 -4.83 3.19 9.53
CA PRO A 132 -5.48 4.46 9.85
C PRO A 132 -7.00 4.35 9.94
N ALA A 133 -7.65 3.45 9.18
CA ALA A 133 -9.08 3.22 9.27
C ALA A 133 -9.52 2.66 10.64
N THR A 134 -8.61 1.97 11.34
CA THR A 134 -8.85 1.45 12.70
C THR A 134 -8.34 2.41 13.79
N ALA A 135 -7.26 3.15 13.54
CA ALA A 135 -6.68 4.08 14.51
C ALA A 135 -7.57 5.32 14.73
N ALA A 136 -8.26 5.80 13.68
CA ALA A 136 -9.22 6.89 13.80
C ALA A 136 -10.42 6.56 14.72
N ALA A 137 -10.68 5.28 14.98
CA ALA A 137 -11.70 4.85 15.94
C ALA A 137 -11.17 4.77 17.38
N GLN A 138 -9.85 4.82 17.60
CA GLN A 138 -9.20 4.73 18.91
C GLN A 138 -8.67 6.07 19.42
N GLN A 139 -8.54 7.09 18.56
CA GLN A 139 -8.11 8.44 18.92
C GLN A 139 -9.32 9.35 19.19
N GLN A 140 -10.05 9.05 20.28
CA GLN A 140 -10.76 10.08 21.04
C GLN A 140 -9.99 10.27 22.34
N GLU A 141 -8.81 10.90 22.25
CA GLU A 141 -8.13 11.50 23.41
C GLU A 141 -8.36 13.02 23.38
N PRO A 142 -8.46 13.69 24.54
CA PRO A 142 -8.87 15.09 24.62
C PRO A 142 -7.88 16.01 23.92
N GLU A 143 -8.40 16.90 23.09
CA GLU A 143 -7.69 18.02 22.48
C GLU A 143 -7.05 18.89 23.58
N PRO A 144 -5.73 19.16 23.56
CA PRO A 144 -5.12 20.09 24.51
C PRO A 144 -5.59 21.52 24.22
N GLU A 145 -5.99 22.22 25.29
CA GLU A 145 -6.50 23.59 25.29
C GLU A 145 -5.58 24.58 24.54
N PRO A 146 -6.15 25.64 23.93
CA PRO A 146 -5.38 26.61 23.18
C PRO A 146 -4.50 27.49 24.09
N GLU A 147 -3.18 27.43 23.91
CA GLU A 147 -2.24 28.40 24.50
C GLU A 147 -2.42 29.81 23.91
N PRO A 148 -2.14 30.87 24.70
CA PRO A 148 -2.48 32.25 24.35
C PRO A 148 -1.63 32.84 23.22
N GLU A 149 -2.23 33.83 22.56
CA GLU A 149 -1.77 34.55 21.36
C GLU A 149 -0.29 34.95 21.40
N ALA A 150 0.48 34.45 20.42
CA ALA A 150 1.86 34.88 20.19
C ALA A 150 1.89 36.18 19.35
N GLU A 151 2.67 37.15 19.83
CA GLU A 151 2.87 38.46 19.21
C GLU A 151 3.30 38.45 17.72
N PRO A 152 2.91 39.48 16.94
CA PRO A 152 3.17 39.54 15.51
C PRO A 152 4.59 40.04 15.24
N GLY A 153 5.50 39.14 14.85
CA GLY A 153 6.81 39.60 14.35
C GLY A 153 7.87 38.56 14.02
N LYS A 154 7.74 37.30 14.45
CA LYS A 154 8.79 36.30 14.20
C LYS A 154 8.54 35.54 12.89
N LYS A 155 9.36 35.82 11.87
CA LYS A 155 9.46 35.03 10.63
C LYS A 155 9.49 33.55 10.98
N ARG A 156 8.43 32.81 10.63
CA ARG A 156 8.31 31.37 10.89
C ARG A 156 9.54 30.70 10.29
N ARG A 157 10.40 30.16 11.16
CA ARG A 157 11.51 29.29 10.72
C ARG A 157 10.90 28.19 9.87
N LYS A 158 11.39 28.05 8.64
CA LYS A 158 10.99 26.99 7.71
C LYS A 158 11.17 25.68 8.48
N LYS A 159 10.07 25.01 8.85
CA LYS A 159 10.11 23.73 9.55
C LYS A 159 11.01 22.82 8.73
N GLN A 160 12.20 22.51 9.24
CA GLN A 160 13.02 21.46 8.66
C GLN A 160 12.16 20.20 8.65
N GLY A 161 12.08 19.55 7.49
CA GLY A 161 11.26 18.35 7.34
C GLY A 161 11.63 17.34 8.42
N MET A 162 10.61 16.78 9.07
CA MET A 162 10.80 15.74 10.07
C MET A 162 11.60 14.60 9.44
N VAL A 163 12.67 14.15 10.10
CA VAL A 163 13.41 12.96 9.68
C VAL A 163 12.47 11.79 9.93
N HIS A 164 11.74 11.40 8.89
CA HIS A 164 10.93 10.20 8.92
C HIS A 164 11.90 9.02 8.91
N GLY A 165 12.03 8.34 10.06
CA GLY A 165 12.61 6.99 10.09
C GLY A 165 11.91 6.08 9.08
N GLY A 166 12.48 4.93 8.78
CA GLY A 166 11.90 4.01 7.81
C GLY A 166 12.54 2.64 7.83
N LEU A 167 11.79 1.66 7.37
CA LEU A 167 12.28 0.32 7.11
C LEU A 167 13.30 0.39 5.96
N PRO A 168 14.54 -0.12 6.12
CA PRO A 168 15.48 -0.16 5.01
C PRO A 168 15.02 -1.12 3.91
N VAL A 169 15.03 -0.63 2.66
CA VAL A 169 14.61 -1.38 1.48
C VAL A 169 15.55 -1.19 0.31
N ARG A 170 15.47 -2.08 -0.68
CA ARG A 170 16.10 -1.88 -2.00
C ARG A 170 15.03 -1.94 -3.08
N LEU A 171 15.02 -0.95 -3.98
CA LEU A 171 14.28 -1.06 -5.22
C LEU A 171 15.08 -1.92 -6.21
N VAL A 172 14.40 -2.71 -7.02
CA VAL A 172 15.01 -3.60 -7.99
C VAL A 172 14.28 -3.45 -9.32
N ASP A 173 15.03 -3.45 -10.41
CA ASP A 173 14.51 -3.56 -11.76
C ASP A 173 15.25 -4.70 -12.50
N LEU A 174 14.58 -5.32 -13.46
CA LEU A 174 15.12 -6.48 -14.19
C LEU A 174 16.34 -6.14 -15.03
N ALA A 175 16.41 -4.93 -15.58
CA ALA A 175 17.51 -4.46 -16.42
C ALA A 175 18.52 -3.64 -15.63
N ALA A 176 18.03 -2.68 -14.82
CA ALA A 176 18.85 -1.72 -14.09
C ALA A 176 19.44 -2.27 -12.78
N GLY A 177 18.98 -3.44 -12.32
CA GLY A 177 19.42 -4.06 -11.08
C GLY A 177 18.90 -3.36 -9.83
N ALA A 178 19.61 -3.51 -8.72
CA ALA A 178 19.18 -2.96 -7.43
C ALA A 178 19.62 -1.49 -7.25
N SER A 179 18.81 -0.73 -6.52
CA SER A 179 19.22 0.53 -5.92
C SER A 179 20.21 0.29 -4.77
N GLY A 180 20.79 1.38 -4.27
CA GLY A 180 21.32 1.41 -2.91
C GLY A 180 20.22 1.23 -1.86
N GLN A 181 20.59 1.36 -0.59
CA GLN A 181 19.61 1.31 0.50
C GLN A 181 18.74 2.58 0.50
N LEU A 182 17.43 2.38 0.50
CA LEU A 182 16.41 3.42 0.63
C LEU A 182 15.58 3.14 1.89
N LEU A 183 14.69 4.05 2.24
CA LEU A 183 13.81 3.94 3.40
C LEU A 183 12.35 3.89 2.94
N LEU A 184 11.63 2.88 3.41
CA LEU A 184 10.18 2.74 3.28
C LEU A 184 9.53 3.26 4.56
N SER A 185 8.61 4.21 4.43
CA SER A 185 7.83 4.71 5.56
C SER A 185 6.46 5.21 5.11
N ARG A 186 5.44 4.98 5.92
CA ARG A 186 4.15 5.65 5.78
C ARG A 186 4.21 7.03 6.43
N TRP A 187 3.86 8.04 5.65
CA TRP A 187 3.78 9.41 6.14
C TRP A 187 2.47 9.64 6.89
N THR A 188 2.55 10.28 8.05
CA THR A 188 1.40 10.55 8.92
C THR A 188 0.37 11.44 8.26
N ASN A 189 0.79 12.52 7.58
CA ASN A 189 -0.12 13.55 7.07
C ASN A 189 -0.81 13.16 5.75
N SER A 190 -0.17 12.38 4.90
CA SER A 190 -0.73 11.97 3.60
C SER A 190 -1.20 10.52 3.57
N HIS A 191 -0.92 9.76 4.64
CA HIS A 191 -1.08 8.31 4.74
C HIS A 191 -0.41 7.52 3.60
N GLY A 192 0.44 8.18 2.80
CA GLY A 192 1.13 7.57 1.68
C GLY A 192 2.30 6.73 2.17
N THR A 193 2.39 5.49 1.68
CA THR A 193 3.57 4.64 1.86
C THR A 193 4.59 4.98 0.78
N ILE A 194 5.76 5.47 1.21
CA ILE A 194 6.77 6.05 0.34
C ILE A 194 8.10 5.33 0.51
N VAL A 195 8.78 5.04 -0.60
CA VAL A 195 10.19 4.68 -0.62
C VAL A 195 11.00 5.91 -1.01
N LYS A 196 11.99 6.30 -0.20
CA LYS A 196 12.82 7.50 -0.41
C LYS A 196 14.23 7.29 0.15
N GLY A 197 15.24 7.91 -0.47
CA GLY A 197 16.61 7.87 0.02
C GLY A 197 17.62 8.37 -1.01
N SER A 198 18.88 8.49 -0.59
CA SER A 198 19.99 8.77 -1.51
C SER A 198 20.14 7.61 -2.52
N GLY A 199 20.29 7.95 -3.80
CA GLY A 199 20.38 6.98 -4.89
C GLY A 199 19.06 6.59 -5.56
N TYR A 200 17.90 7.08 -5.10
CA TYR A 200 16.63 6.83 -5.80
C TYR A 200 16.61 7.45 -7.20
N MET A 201 17.03 8.70 -7.38
CA MET A 201 17.09 9.30 -8.72
C MET A 201 18.07 8.60 -9.66
N ASP A 202 19.19 8.09 -9.14
CA ASP A 202 20.14 7.30 -9.95
C ASP A 202 19.50 6.00 -10.42
N TYR A 203 18.76 5.34 -9.53
CA TYR A 203 17.99 4.15 -9.85
C TYR A 203 16.92 4.42 -10.92
N ILE A 204 16.08 5.45 -10.74
CA ILE A 204 15.01 5.79 -11.69
C ILE A 204 15.56 6.09 -13.09
N ARG A 205 16.68 6.82 -13.18
CA ARG A 205 17.34 7.11 -14.46
C ARG A 205 17.77 5.85 -15.18
N ARG A 206 18.26 4.83 -14.46
CA ARG A 206 18.63 3.54 -15.06
C ARG A 206 17.43 2.70 -15.51
N CYS A 207 16.31 2.77 -14.78
CA CYS A 207 15.09 2.02 -15.10
C CYS A 207 14.37 2.51 -16.36
N SER A 208 14.74 3.69 -16.88
CA SER A 208 14.12 4.30 -18.06
C SER A 208 12.59 4.45 -17.96
N PHE A 209 12.05 4.62 -16.74
CA PHE A 209 10.63 4.88 -16.52
C PHE A 209 10.22 6.25 -17.05
N LYS A 210 9.05 6.32 -17.67
CA LYS A 210 8.41 7.55 -18.14
C LYS A 210 7.09 7.76 -17.44
N GLU A 211 6.61 9.01 -17.42
CA GLU A 211 5.28 9.30 -16.90
C GLU A 211 4.24 8.53 -17.72
N ASN A 212 3.24 7.98 -17.03
CA ASN A 212 2.18 7.11 -17.54
C ASN A 212 2.58 5.67 -17.90
N ASP A 213 3.86 5.29 -17.80
CA ASP A 213 4.27 3.89 -17.86
C ASP A 213 3.48 3.08 -16.82
N VAL A 214 2.91 1.94 -17.22
CA VAL A 214 2.27 1.03 -16.29
C VAL A 214 3.35 0.12 -15.71
N VAL A 215 3.47 0.09 -14.39
CA VAL A 215 4.43 -0.74 -13.68
C VAL A 215 3.73 -1.71 -12.73
N GLU A 216 4.26 -2.92 -12.65
CA GLU A 216 3.95 -3.87 -11.60
C GLU A 216 4.96 -3.72 -10.46
N ILE A 217 4.44 -3.79 -9.25
CA ILE A 217 5.21 -3.74 -8.02
C ILE A 217 5.12 -5.11 -7.37
N TRP A 218 6.27 -5.71 -7.14
CA TRP A 218 6.46 -6.97 -6.46
C TRP A 218 7.32 -6.71 -5.22
N ALA A 219 7.08 -7.46 -4.14
CA ALA A 219 7.92 -7.41 -2.95
C ALA A 219 8.37 -8.81 -2.57
N PHE A 220 9.60 -8.92 -2.10
CA PHE A 220 10.15 -10.19 -1.66
C PHE A 220 11.19 -10.02 -0.57
N LYS A 221 11.27 -11.05 0.27
CA LYS A 221 12.16 -11.09 1.43
C LYS A 221 12.48 -12.55 1.77
N GLN A 222 13.71 -12.78 2.20
CA GLN A 222 14.10 -14.00 2.89
C GLN A 222 13.89 -13.82 4.39
N LEU A 223 13.01 -14.64 4.97
CA LEU A 223 12.81 -14.66 6.41
C LEU A 223 14.00 -15.34 7.09
N GLU A 224 14.32 -14.86 8.30
CA GLU A 224 15.32 -15.53 9.11
C GLU A 224 14.78 -16.89 9.55
N PHE A 225 15.57 -17.94 9.33
CA PHE A 225 15.24 -19.28 9.79
C PHE A 225 16.23 -19.72 10.85
N ARG A 226 15.72 -20.02 12.05
CA ARG A 226 16.50 -20.56 13.17
C ARG A 226 16.06 -21.97 13.47
N LEU A 227 17.03 -22.85 13.67
CA LEU A 227 16.82 -24.21 14.13
C LEU A 227 17.68 -24.43 15.37
N LEU A 228 17.04 -24.78 16.50
CA LEU A 228 17.73 -25.02 17.78
C LEU A 228 18.62 -23.85 18.23
N GLY A 229 18.14 -22.61 18.07
CA GLY A 229 18.87 -21.38 18.44
C GLY A 229 19.98 -20.97 17.46
N LYS A 230 20.31 -21.80 16.45
CA LYS A 230 21.27 -21.46 15.40
C LYS A 230 20.55 -20.88 14.19
N THR A 231 21.00 -19.72 13.72
CA THR A 231 20.54 -19.15 12.44
C THR A 231 21.08 -20.00 11.28
N ILE A 232 20.17 -20.64 10.55
CA ILE A 232 20.49 -21.42 9.35
C ILE A 232 20.50 -20.50 8.13
N PHE A 233 19.51 -19.63 8.03
CA PHE A 233 19.43 -18.59 7.00
C PHE A 233 19.24 -17.24 7.67
N PRO A 234 20.13 -16.27 7.45
CA PRO A 234 19.90 -14.91 7.93
C PRO A 234 18.72 -14.28 7.18
N GLY A 235 17.99 -13.41 7.86
CA GLY A 235 16.97 -12.59 7.23
C GLY A 235 17.59 -11.59 6.25
N SER A 236 16.88 -11.28 5.17
CA SER A 236 17.28 -10.22 4.24
C SER A 236 16.53 -8.92 4.51
N ALA A 237 17.05 -7.80 4.00
CA ALA A 237 16.25 -6.61 3.82
C ALA A 237 15.06 -6.88 2.88
N LEU A 238 14.02 -6.04 2.97
CA LEU A 238 12.92 -6.05 2.02
C LEU A 238 13.39 -5.53 0.65
N HIS A 239 13.07 -6.27 -0.40
CA HIS A 239 13.30 -5.86 -1.78
C HIS A 239 11.97 -5.60 -2.47
N VAL A 240 11.91 -4.54 -3.27
CA VAL A 240 10.73 -4.16 -4.05
C VAL A 240 11.12 -4.11 -5.52
N LEU A 241 10.65 -5.07 -6.30
CA LEU A 241 10.83 -5.11 -7.73
C LEU A 241 9.77 -4.24 -8.41
N VAL A 242 10.19 -3.31 -9.25
CA VAL A 242 9.32 -2.46 -10.06
C VAL A 242 9.62 -2.77 -11.52
N VAL A 243 8.64 -3.29 -12.26
CA VAL A 243 8.82 -3.71 -13.65
C VAL A 243 7.77 -3.07 -14.55
N LYS A 244 8.16 -2.66 -15.75
CA LYS A 244 7.20 -2.20 -16.76
C LYS A 244 6.29 -3.34 -17.19
N ARG A 245 5.00 -3.04 -17.28
CA ARG A 245 3.96 -3.95 -17.79
C ARG A 245 3.84 -3.81 -19.30
N ASP A 246 4.93 -4.05 -20.03
CA ASP A 246 4.91 -4.10 -21.49
C ASP A 246 5.26 -5.52 -21.94
N ALA A 247 4.40 -6.15 -22.74
CA ALA A 247 4.55 -7.53 -23.22
C ALA A 247 5.85 -7.79 -24.02
N LYS A 248 6.60 -6.73 -24.37
CA LYS A 248 7.87 -6.79 -25.12
C LYS A 248 9.11 -6.54 -24.26
N GLN A 249 8.98 -6.20 -22.97
CA GLN A 249 10.10 -5.69 -22.15
C GLN A 249 10.23 -6.39 -20.79
N HIS A 250 10.41 -7.70 -20.80
CA HIS A 250 11.13 -8.36 -19.70
C HIS A 250 12.56 -8.65 -20.14
N GLY A 251 13.26 -7.62 -20.62
CA GLY A 251 14.71 -7.63 -20.84
C GLY A 251 15.43 -7.71 -19.51
N CYS A 252 15.38 -8.88 -18.88
CA CYS A 252 16.24 -9.17 -17.73
C CYS A 252 17.68 -9.14 -18.23
N ARG A 253 18.56 -8.42 -17.52
CA ARG A 253 20.00 -8.35 -17.87
C ARG A 253 20.72 -9.71 -17.88
N TYR A 254 20.10 -10.72 -17.28
CA TYR A 254 20.61 -12.10 -17.22
C TYR A 254 19.96 -13.02 -18.25
N CYS A 255 18.85 -12.62 -18.88
CA CYS A 255 18.25 -13.37 -19.97
C CYS A 255 18.92 -12.93 -21.27
N THR A 256 19.54 -13.86 -21.98
CA THR A 256 20.01 -13.59 -23.34
C THR A 256 18.80 -13.28 -24.23
N PRO A 257 18.81 -12.16 -24.97
CA PRO A 257 17.81 -11.98 -26.02
C PRO A 257 18.02 -13.11 -27.03
N ALA A 258 16.96 -13.85 -27.34
CA ALA A 258 16.99 -14.79 -28.44
C ALA A 258 17.49 -14.04 -29.70
N PRO A 259 18.47 -14.57 -30.45
CA PRO A 259 18.92 -13.92 -31.66
C PRO A 259 17.74 -13.87 -32.66
N ALA A 260 17.51 -12.70 -33.26
CA ALA A 260 16.30 -12.37 -34.01
C ALA A 260 16.12 -13.10 -35.38
N HIS A 261 16.69 -14.29 -35.57
CA HIS A 261 16.76 -14.97 -36.87
C HIS A 261 15.98 -16.30 -36.97
N TRP A 262 15.10 -16.63 -36.04
CA TRP A 262 14.29 -17.87 -36.11
C TRP A 262 12.79 -17.61 -35.99
N ILE A 263 12.32 -16.50 -36.56
CA ILE A 263 10.91 -16.36 -36.96
C ILE A 263 10.91 -16.26 -38.48
N ASN A 264 11.07 -17.40 -39.12
CA ASN A 264 10.51 -17.72 -40.44
C ASN A 264 10.62 -19.24 -40.60
N ASP A 265 9.62 -19.80 -41.27
CA ASP A 265 9.39 -21.23 -41.55
C ASP A 265 8.71 -22.02 -40.43
N HIS A 266 7.39 -21.81 -40.31
CA HIS A 266 6.45 -22.92 -40.46
C HIS A 266 5.06 -22.37 -40.79
N ASP A 267 4.88 -22.02 -42.06
CA ASP A 267 3.56 -22.04 -42.69
C ASP A 267 3.71 -22.63 -44.10
N ALA A 268 3.60 -23.95 -44.16
CA ALA A 268 3.40 -24.70 -45.40
C ALA A 268 2.48 -25.87 -45.07
N THR A 269 1.19 -25.55 -45.14
CA THR A 269 0.07 -26.40 -45.55
C THR A 269 0.40 -27.87 -45.87
N ASP A 270 -0.26 -28.75 -45.13
CA ASP A 270 -1.20 -29.75 -45.66
C ASP A 270 -0.76 -30.51 -46.93
N THR A 271 -0.33 -31.75 -46.74
CA THR A 271 -0.74 -32.86 -47.61
C THR A 271 -0.69 -34.17 -46.84
N CYS A 272 -1.85 -34.61 -46.37
CA CYS A 272 -2.15 -36.03 -46.25
C CYS A 272 -1.86 -36.72 -47.59
N LYS A 273 -1.00 -37.75 -47.58
CA LYS A 273 -1.06 -38.90 -48.50
C LYS A 273 -0.09 -40.00 -48.08
N ASP A 274 -0.71 -41.07 -47.58
CA ASP A 274 -0.36 -42.50 -47.70
C ASP A 274 1.06 -42.87 -48.17
N LYS A 275 1.75 -43.66 -47.33
CA LYS A 275 2.15 -45.04 -47.66
C LYS A 275 2.77 -45.73 -46.44
N ILE A 276 1.98 -46.63 -45.85
CA ILE A 276 2.49 -47.75 -45.08
C ILE A 276 3.03 -48.75 -46.11
N GLN A 277 4.33 -49.03 -46.06
CA GLN A 277 4.89 -50.21 -46.72
C GLN A 277 5.63 -51.02 -45.65
N ILE A 278 5.01 -52.15 -45.31
CA ILE A 278 5.57 -53.25 -44.54
C ILE A 278 6.36 -54.08 -45.54
N ASP A 279 7.64 -54.29 -45.31
CA ASP A 279 8.38 -55.36 -45.98
C ASP A 279 8.90 -56.34 -44.92
N SER A 280 8.58 -57.62 -45.18
CA SER A 280 9.05 -58.82 -44.49
C SER A 280 10.35 -59.32 -45.12
#